data_AF-A0A8H7K773-F1
#
_entry.id   AF-A0A8H7K773-F1
#
_cell.length_a   1.000
_cell.length_b   1.000
_cell.length_c   1.000
_cell.angle_alpha   90.00
_cell.angle_beta   90.00
_cell.angle_gamma   90.00
#
_symmetry.space_group_name_H-M   'P 1'
#
loop_
_entity.id
_entity.type
_entity.pdbx_description
1 polymer ?
#
loop_
_entity_poly.entity_id
_entity_poly.type
_entity_poly.pdbx_seq_one_letter_code
_entity_poly.pdbx_strand_id
1 'polypeptide(L)'
;MSQFNFSEGYTYDHTWEMDLDANWKNVVENYNECYHCPTSHPLIAGVSDLSKYTVKPNKGCLEHTIINKSAAEDEDEFRRSITFFFPSTSVTVTQNFFYIQRMICHGPTMTKIQNEVYRHNSATDEQFDAIMAFYKQVLDEDKELCNGSQRNLNAGVFTNGELHPDKEGGPIYFQNTCRTEVMAHRAKEVEQGGKEIWPATPKIKGPMDTEKLCEEERFCSELEAAACKSREELAW
;
A
#
# COMPACT_ATOMS: atom_id res chain seq x y z
N MET A 1 -5.54 -23.11 -10.01
CA MET A 1 -5.80 -21.86 -10.77
C MET A 1 -7.13 -21.98 -11.52
N SER A 2 -8.25 -22.16 -10.81
CA SER A 2 -9.58 -22.38 -11.43
C SER A 2 -10.68 -21.51 -10.81
N GLN A 3 -10.31 -20.49 -10.02
CA GLN A 3 -11.30 -19.70 -9.30
C GLN A 3 -11.96 -18.66 -10.21
N PHE A 4 -11.22 -17.95 -11.06
CA PHE A 4 -11.78 -16.91 -11.93
C PHE A 4 -11.66 -17.30 -13.41
N ASN A 5 -12.64 -16.92 -14.21
CA ASN A 5 -12.57 -17.05 -15.66
C ASN A 5 -11.73 -15.90 -16.23
N PHE A 6 -10.55 -16.20 -16.76
CA PHE A 6 -9.72 -15.23 -17.48
C PHE A 6 -9.81 -15.38 -19.00
N SER A 7 -10.50 -16.42 -19.50
CA SER A 7 -10.49 -16.79 -20.92
C SER A 7 -11.34 -15.87 -21.80
N GLU A 8 -12.41 -15.30 -21.25
CA GLU A 8 -13.25 -14.32 -21.93
C GLU A 8 -12.60 -12.93 -22.04
N GLY A 9 -11.55 -12.69 -21.26
CA GLY A 9 -10.78 -11.46 -21.25
C GLY A 9 -11.48 -10.31 -20.53
N TYR A 10 -10.78 -9.18 -20.50
CA TYR A 10 -11.20 -7.95 -19.86
C TYR A 10 -10.96 -6.75 -20.78
N THR A 11 -11.77 -5.72 -20.63
CA THR A 11 -11.62 -4.45 -21.35
C THR A 11 -11.36 -3.34 -20.35
N TYR A 12 -10.42 -2.45 -20.66
CA TYR A 12 -10.21 -1.23 -19.87
C TYR A 12 -11.52 -0.43 -19.82
N ASP A 13 -11.94 -0.07 -18.61
CA ASP A 13 -13.18 0.68 -18.39
C ASP A 13 -12.86 2.14 -18.04
N HIS A 14 -12.21 2.36 -16.89
CA HIS A 14 -11.80 3.69 -16.46
C HIS A 14 -10.66 3.66 -15.45
N THR A 15 -10.16 4.85 -15.15
CA THR A 15 -9.28 5.12 -14.01
C THR A 15 -10.02 6.00 -13.01
N TRP A 16 -9.91 5.72 -11.71
CA TRP A 16 -10.35 6.65 -10.66
C TRP A 16 -9.21 6.94 -9.69
N GLU A 17 -9.16 8.18 -9.20
CA GLU A 17 -8.14 8.63 -8.25
C GLU A 17 -8.79 9.10 -6.95
N MET A 18 -8.02 9.02 -5.87
CA MET A 18 -8.40 9.53 -4.55
C MET A 18 -7.17 10.07 -3.84
N ASP A 19 -7.26 11.29 -3.32
CA ASP A 19 -6.22 11.89 -2.49
C ASP A 19 -6.53 11.69 -1.00
N LEU A 20 -5.48 11.34 -0.22
CA LEU A 20 -5.51 11.13 1.22
C LEU A 20 -4.44 11.99 1.89
N ASP A 21 -4.80 12.59 3.03
CA ASP A 21 -3.91 13.36 3.90
C ASP A 21 -3.22 12.42 4.91
N ALA A 22 -2.59 11.37 4.39
CA ALA A 22 -1.91 10.34 5.17
C ALA A 22 -0.60 9.89 4.51
N ASN A 23 0.36 9.43 5.31
CA ASN A 23 1.57 8.77 4.82
C ASN A 23 1.21 7.48 4.08
N TRP A 24 1.90 7.20 2.97
CA TRP A 24 1.60 6.04 2.12
C TRP A 24 1.75 4.69 2.86
N LYS A 25 2.65 4.61 3.85
CA LYS A 25 2.81 3.40 4.68
C LYS A 25 1.56 3.11 5.48
N ASN A 26 0.97 4.13 6.11
CA ASN A 26 -0.27 3.98 6.87
C ASN A 26 -1.41 3.48 5.99
N VAL A 27 -1.50 3.98 4.75
CA VAL A 27 -2.50 3.53 3.77
C VAL A 27 -2.29 2.06 3.39
N VAL A 28 -1.03 1.65 3.19
CA VAL A 28 -0.68 0.25 2.88
C VAL A 28 -0.92 -0.68 4.07
N GLU A 29 -0.65 -0.21 5.29
CA GLU A 29 -0.92 -0.96 6.52
C GLU A 29 -2.42 -1.19 6.68
N ASN A 30 -3.23 -0.12 6.61
CA ASN A 30 -4.70 -0.20 6.62
C ASN A 30 -5.23 -1.19 5.56
N TYR A 31 -4.67 -1.16 4.35
CA TYR A 31 -5.08 -2.06 3.27
C TYR A 31 -4.81 -3.54 3.56
N ASN A 32 -3.76 -3.87 4.31
CA ASN A 32 -3.28 -5.25 4.49
C ASN A 32 -3.73 -5.91 5.80
N GLU A 33 -4.77 -5.38 6.43
CA GLU A 33 -5.46 -6.00 7.56
C GLU A 33 -6.98 -5.83 7.44
N CYS A 34 -7.72 -6.44 8.35
CA CYS A 34 -9.17 -6.27 8.41
C CYS A 34 -9.66 -6.31 9.87
N TYR A 35 -8.79 -5.88 10.79
CA TYR A 35 -9.08 -5.72 12.20
C TYR A 35 -10.03 -4.56 12.46
N HIS A 36 -9.94 -3.47 11.67
CA HIS A 36 -10.90 -2.36 11.71
C HIS A 36 -12.24 -2.67 11.01
N CYS A 37 -12.27 -3.66 10.10
CA CYS A 37 -13.44 -3.95 9.26
C CYS A 37 -14.75 -4.17 10.02
N PRO A 38 -14.81 -4.90 11.16
CA PRO A 38 -16.07 -5.14 11.87
C PRO A 38 -16.75 -3.85 12.35
N THR A 39 -15.98 -2.79 12.60
CA THR A 39 -16.48 -1.52 13.13
C THR A 39 -16.64 -0.46 12.06
N SER A 40 -15.78 -0.47 11.03
CA SER A 40 -15.66 0.64 10.08
C SER A 40 -16.29 0.37 8.72
N HIS A 41 -16.51 -0.91 8.36
CA HIS A 41 -17.06 -1.28 7.05
C HIS A 41 -18.34 -2.12 7.19
N PRO A 42 -19.52 -1.48 7.38
CA PRO A 42 -20.79 -2.19 7.53
C PRO A 42 -21.08 -3.15 6.36
N LEU A 43 -20.73 -2.76 5.13
CA LEU A 43 -20.94 -3.59 3.95
C LEU A 43 -20.03 -4.83 3.95
N ILE A 44 -18.73 -4.68 4.22
CA ILE A 44 -17.81 -5.81 4.32
C ILE A 44 -18.23 -6.74 5.46
N ALA A 45 -18.53 -6.17 6.63
CA ALA A 45 -18.99 -6.93 7.80
C ALA A 45 -20.31 -7.66 7.53
N GLY A 46 -21.15 -7.16 6.61
CA GLY A 46 -22.36 -7.82 6.16
C GLY A 46 -22.10 -9.09 5.35
N VAL A 47 -21.14 -9.05 4.41
CA VAL A 47 -20.91 -10.12 3.42
C VAL A 47 -19.81 -11.12 3.80
N SER A 48 -18.78 -10.69 4.53
CA SER A 48 -17.59 -11.51 4.81
C SER A 48 -17.52 -12.06 6.24
N ASP A 49 -17.05 -13.29 6.38
CA ASP A 49 -16.71 -13.91 7.65
C ASP A 49 -15.31 -13.45 8.08
N LEU A 50 -15.26 -12.28 8.71
CA LEU A 50 -14.03 -11.63 9.18
C LEU A 50 -13.25 -12.45 10.22
N SER A 51 -13.88 -13.46 10.84
CA SER A 51 -13.17 -14.36 11.76
C SER A 51 -12.16 -15.25 11.02
N LYS A 52 -12.44 -15.57 9.75
CA LYS A 52 -11.62 -16.42 8.87
C LYS A 52 -10.73 -15.62 7.90
N TYR A 53 -10.80 -14.30 7.94
CA TYR A 53 -9.93 -13.45 7.14
C TYR A 53 -8.47 -13.59 7.59
N THR A 54 -7.57 -13.79 6.63
CA THR A 54 -6.12 -13.82 6.89
C THR A 54 -5.35 -13.18 5.76
N VAL A 55 -4.25 -12.49 6.09
CA VAL A 55 -3.25 -12.04 5.13
C VAL A 55 -1.97 -12.81 5.37
N LYS A 56 -1.41 -13.42 4.32
CA LYS A 56 -0.21 -14.25 4.42
C LYS A 56 0.85 -13.81 3.40
N PRO A 57 2.12 -13.69 3.82
CA PRO A 57 3.21 -13.48 2.87
C PRO A 57 3.44 -14.73 2.03
N ASN A 58 3.58 -14.54 0.72
CA ASN A 58 3.91 -15.58 -0.23
C ASN A 58 4.87 -15.02 -1.29
N LYS A 59 6.10 -15.55 -1.38
CA LYS A 59 7.06 -15.24 -2.45
C LYS A 59 7.23 -13.74 -2.78
N GLY A 60 7.19 -12.86 -1.78
CA GLY A 60 7.37 -11.41 -1.94
C GLY A 60 6.09 -10.60 -2.20
N CYS A 61 4.92 -11.23 -2.15
CA CYS A 61 3.62 -10.55 -2.08
C CYS A 61 2.86 -10.91 -0.79
N LEU A 62 1.80 -10.17 -0.49
CA LEU A 62 0.82 -10.49 0.54
C LEU A 62 -0.46 -10.99 -0.14
N GLU A 63 -0.88 -12.21 0.18
CA GLU A 63 -2.10 -12.82 -0.34
C GLU A 63 -3.19 -12.78 0.72
N HIS A 64 -4.37 -12.30 0.33
CA HIS A 64 -5.53 -12.21 1.21
C HIS A 64 -6.44 -13.42 0.99
N THR A 65 -6.80 -14.08 2.09
CA THR A 65 -7.84 -15.12 2.11
C THR A 65 -9.09 -14.54 2.73
N ILE A 66 -10.18 -14.51 1.96
CA ILE A 66 -11.47 -13.99 2.37
C ILE A 66 -12.52 -15.08 2.20
N ILE A 67 -13.32 -15.32 3.22
CA ILE A 67 -14.45 -16.27 3.19
C ILE A 67 -15.74 -15.46 3.36
N ASN A 68 -16.71 -15.67 2.48
CA ASN A 68 -18.02 -15.01 2.58
C ASN A 68 -18.97 -15.81 3.47
N LYS A 69 -19.90 -15.13 4.15
CA LYS A 69 -20.77 -15.76 5.16
C LYS A 69 -21.78 -16.76 4.56
N SER A 70 -22.24 -16.49 3.34
CA SER A 70 -23.29 -17.25 2.65
C SER A 70 -22.76 -18.16 1.55
N ALA A 71 -21.45 -18.36 1.43
CA ALA A 71 -20.87 -19.12 0.33
C ALA A 71 -21.19 -20.63 0.45
N ALA A 72 -22.24 -21.08 -0.24
CA ALA A 72 -22.17 -22.38 -0.90
C ALA A 72 -21.17 -22.25 -2.07
N GLU A 73 -20.33 -23.26 -2.28
CA GLU A 73 -19.16 -23.17 -3.19
C GLU A 73 -19.52 -22.75 -4.63
N ASP A 74 -20.76 -23.00 -5.07
CA ASP A 74 -21.23 -22.71 -6.44
C ASP A 74 -21.95 -21.35 -6.60
N GLU A 75 -22.22 -20.60 -5.52
CA GLU A 75 -23.00 -19.34 -5.53
C GLU A 75 -22.30 -18.19 -4.77
N ASP A 76 -20.96 -18.18 -4.70
CA ASP A 76 -20.24 -17.06 -4.07
C ASP A 76 -20.15 -15.85 -5.01
N GLU A 77 -21.24 -15.10 -5.12
CA GLU A 77 -21.35 -13.86 -5.91
C GLU A 77 -20.33 -12.79 -5.50
N PHE A 78 -19.81 -12.85 -4.26
CA PHE A 78 -18.89 -11.87 -3.70
C PHE A 78 -17.44 -12.37 -3.60
N ARG A 79 -17.14 -13.43 -4.35
CA ARG A 79 -15.81 -14.03 -4.43
C ARG A 79 -14.79 -13.04 -4.98
N ARG A 80 -13.67 -12.89 -4.27
CA ARG A 80 -12.58 -12.00 -4.64
C ARG A 80 -11.22 -12.56 -4.22
N SER A 81 -10.22 -12.26 -5.04
CA SER A 81 -8.81 -12.55 -4.76
C SER A 81 -8.05 -11.25 -4.71
N ILE A 82 -7.36 -10.99 -3.61
CA ILE A 82 -6.57 -9.77 -3.41
C ILE A 82 -5.12 -10.17 -3.20
N THR A 83 -4.23 -9.55 -3.96
CA THR A 83 -2.78 -9.71 -3.83
C THR A 83 -2.14 -8.34 -3.78
N PHE A 84 -1.34 -8.10 -2.75
CA PHE A 84 -0.55 -6.88 -2.60
C PHE A 84 0.92 -7.16 -2.91
N PHE A 85 1.50 -6.32 -3.74
CA PHE A 85 2.88 -6.33 -4.18
C PHE A 85 3.60 -5.12 -3.59
N PHE A 86 4.60 -5.41 -2.76
CA PHE A 86 5.48 -4.39 -2.23
C PHE A 86 6.16 -3.62 -3.40
N PRO A 87 6.27 -2.28 -3.35
CA PRO A 87 5.99 -1.44 -2.19
C PRO A 87 4.56 -0.94 -2.04
N SER A 88 3.77 -0.84 -3.11
CA SER A 88 2.59 0.03 -3.07
C SER A 88 1.48 -0.33 -4.06
N THR A 89 1.47 -1.57 -4.57
CA THR A 89 0.53 -1.97 -5.64
C THR A 89 -0.30 -3.14 -5.16
N SER A 90 -1.61 -3.12 -5.39
CA SER A 90 -2.44 -4.31 -5.25
C SER A 90 -3.17 -4.64 -6.54
N VAL A 91 -3.52 -5.91 -6.67
CA VAL A 91 -4.41 -6.41 -7.71
C VAL A 91 -5.54 -7.13 -7.01
N THR A 92 -6.77 -6.71 -7.33
CA THR A 92 -7.97 -7.37 -6.87
C THR A 92 -8.74 -7.90 -8.07
N VAL A 93 -9.09 -9.17 -8.02
CA VAL A 93 -9.86 -9.86 -9.06
C VAL A 93 -11.20 -10.29 -8.45
N THR A 94 -12.28 -9.99 -9.16
CA THR A 94 -13.65 -10.44 -8.86
C THR A 94 -14.21 -11.18 -10.06
N GLN A 95 -15.46 -11.64 -9.98
CA GLN A 95 -16.15 -12.22 -11.14
C GLN A 95 -16.42 -11.19 -12.25
N ASN A 96 -16.62 -9.91 -11.89
CA ASN A 96 -17.14 -8.89 -12.81
C ASN A 96 -16.05 -7.92 -13.32
N PHE A 97 -14.94 -7.79 -12.59
CA PHE A 97 -13.82 -6.92 -12.94
C PHE A 97 -12.56 -7.35 -12.21
N PHE A 98 -11.41 -6.90 -12.71
CA PHE A 98 -10.22 -6.74 -11.89
C PHE A 98 -9.78 -5.28 -11.89
N TYR A 99 -9.06 -4.87 -10.86
CA TYR A 99 -8.41 -3.57 -10.87
C TYR A 99 -7.02 -3.64 -10.26
N ILE A 100 -6.17 -2.75 -10.75
CA ILE A 100 -4.83 -2.49 -10.22
C ILE A 100 -4.92 -1.20 -9.43
N GLN A 101 -4.61 -1.27 -8.14
CA GLN A 101 -4.57 -0.11 -7.26
C GLN A 101 -3.13 0.23 -6.89
N ARG A 102 -2.77 1.51 -6.95
CA ARG A 102 -1.45 2.03 -6.58
C ARG A 102 -1.60 3.09 -5.48
N MET A 103 -0.97 2.89 -4.33
CA MET A 103 -0.89 3.84 -3.22
C MET A 103 0.38 4.67 -3.33
N ILE A 104 0.34 5.75 -4.11
CA ILE A 104 1.52 6.51 -4.51
C ILE A 104 1.85 7.57 -3.44
N CYS A 105 3.10 7.56 -2.97
CA CYS A 105 3.63 8.60 -2.10
C CYS A 105 3.72 9.93 -2.87
N HIS A 106 2.94 10.93 -2.45
CA HIS A 106 3.00 12.29 -2.98
C HIS A 106 3.66 13.28 -2.00
N GLY A 107 3.90 12.85 -0.77
CA GLY A 107 4.59 13.61 0.27
C GLY A 107 4.67 12.82 1.57
N PRO A 108 5.28 13.38 2.63
CA PRO A 108 5.43 12.69 3.92
C PRO A 108 4.08 12.42 4.60
N THR A 109 3.04 13.19 4.29
CA THR A 109 1.68 13.03 4.84
C THR A 109 0.62 13.14 3.75
N MET A 110 0.96 12.79 2.52
CA MET A 110 0.04 12.86 1.37
C MET A 110 0.23 11.64 0.47
N THR A 111 -0.88 10.98 0.15
CA THR A 111 -0.91 9.78 -0.69
C THR A 111 -1.99 9.94 -1.74
N LYS A 112 -1.69 9.53 -2.98
CA LYS A 112 -2.70 9.38 -4.03
C LYS A 112 -2.92 7.91 -4.29
N ILE A 113 -4.17 7.47 -4.19
CA ILE A 113 -4.59 6.15 -4.66
C ILE A 113 -5.05 6.30 -6.11
N GLN A 114 -4.45 5.52 -7.01
CA GLN A 114 -4.88 5.40 -8.40
C GLN A 114 -5.41 3.99 -8.66
N ASN A 115 -6.62 3.88 -9.17
CA ASN A 115 -7.31 2.63 -9.47
C ASN A 115 -7.53 2.51 -10.96
N GLU A 116 -6.96 1.49 -11.58
CA GLU A 116 -7.08 1.19 -13.00
C GLU A 116 -7.99 -0.03 -13.18
N VAL A 117 -9.17 0.18 -13.76
CA VAL A 117 -10.28 -0.78 -13.74
C VAL A 117 -10.43 -1.46 -15.08
N TYR A 118 -10.55 -2.77 -15.04
CA TYR A 118 -10.73 -3.63 -16.19
C TYR A 118 -11.97 -4.49 -15.98
N ARG A 119 -13.01 -4.23 -16.77
CA ARG A 119 -14.28 -4.93 -16.70
C ARG A 119 -14.20 -6.26 -17.42
N HIS A 120 -14.74 -7.31 -16.82
CA HIS A 120 -14.82 -8.63 -17.45
C HIS A 120 -15.84 -8.57 -18.60
N ASN A 121 -15.52 -9.20 -19.73
CA ASN A 121 -16.32 -9.05 -20.95
C ASN A 121 -17.75 -9.64 -20.85
N SER A 122 -18.03 -10.50 -19.86
CA SER A 122 -19.40 -10.99 -19.59
C SER A 122 -20.14 -10.28 -18.46
N ALA A 123 -19.54 -9.32 -17.77
CA ALA A 123 -20.23 -8.56 -16.73
C ALA A 123 -21.28 -7.63 -17.35
N THR A 124 -22.53 -7.70 -16.88
CA THR A 124 -23.57 -6.73 -17.24
C THR A 124 -23.33 -5.38 -16.56
N ASP A 125 -23.97 -4.30 -17.06
CA ASP A 125 -23.80 -2.95 -16.49
C ASP A 125 -24.23 -2.93 -15.03
N GLU A 126 -25.38 -3.54 -14.72
CA GLU A 126 -25.91 -3.63 -13.36
C GLU A 126 -24.95 -4.35 -12.39
N GLN A 127 -24.40 -5.50 -12.81
CA GLN A 127 -23.44 -6.25 -11.99
C GLN A 127 -22.13 -5.50 -11.77
N PHE A 128 -21.63 -4.83 -12.81
CA PHE A 128 -20.41 -4.04 -12.74
C PHE A 128 -20.60 -2.79 -11.88
N ASP A 129 -21.69 -2.05 -12.08
CA ASP A 129 -21.98 -0.83 -11.33
C ASP A 129 -22.20 -1.11 -9.84
N ALA A 130 -22.91 -2.20 -9.52
CA ALA A 130 -23.15 -2.61 -8.13
C ALA A 130 -21.85 -2.93 -7.38
N ILE A 131 -20.96 -3.74 -7.99
CA ILE A 131 -19.68 -4.08 -7.34
C ILE A 131 -18.75 -2.87 -7.28
N MET A 132 -18.75 -2.01 -8.30
CA MET A 132 -17.96 -0.79 -8.32
C MET A 132 -18.39 0.20 -7.24
N ALA A 133 -19.69 0.36 -7.02
CA ALA A 133 -20.24 1.19 -5.95
C ALA A 133 -19.78 0.69 -4.56
N PHE A 134 -19.77 -0.64 -4.36
CA PHE A 134 -19.27 -1.24 -3.13
C PHE A 134 -17.80 -0.87 -2.87
N TYR A 135 -16.90 -1.07 -3.84
CA TYR A 135 -15.48 -0.81 -3.64
C TYR A 135 -15.17 0.69 -3.46
N LYS A 136 -15.89 1.57 -4.15
CA LYS A 136 -15.74 3.01 -3.97
C LYS A 136 -16.14 3.43 -2.55
N GLN A 137 -17.26 2.91 -2.03
CA GLN A 137 -17.68 3.20 -0.66
C GLN A 137 -16.65 2.72 0.37
N VAL A 138 -16.13 1.50 0.23
CA VAL A 138 -15.11 0.97 1.16
C VAL A 138 -13.86 1.85 1.15
N LEU A 139 -13.38 2.28 -0.03
CA LEU A 139 -12.21 3.16 -0.10
C LEU A 139 -12.46 4.54 0.49
N ASP A 140 -13.67 5.09 0.37
CA ASP A 140 -14.03 6.36 1.02
C ASP A 140 -14.03 6.20 2.55
N GLU A 141 -14.52 5.06 3.07
CA GLU A 141 -14.46 4.72 4.50
C GLU A 141 -13.01 4.59 4.99
N ASP A 142 -12.16 3.87 4.25
CA ASP A 142 -10.72 3.70 4.55
C ASP A 142 -9.96 5.04 4.55
N LYS A 143 -10.30 5.93 3.61
CA LYS A 143 -9.71 7.26 3.55
C LYS A 143 -9.90 8.03 4.84
N GLU A 144 -11.10 8.01 5.40
CA GLU A 144 -11.38 8.70 6.67
C GLU A 144 -10.62 8.10 7.85
N LEU A 145 -10.44 6.77 7.88
CA LEU A 145 -9.61 6.08 8.88
C LEU A 145 -8.14 6.52 8.77
N CYS A 146 -7.58 6.49 7.56
CA CYS A 146 -6.19 6.87 7.31
C CYS A 146 -5.92 8.34 7.67
N ASN A 147 -6.81 9.25 7.25
CA ASN A 147 -6.71 10.68 7.57
C ASN A 147 -6.85 10.93 9.08
N GLY A 148 -7.77 10.23 9.74
CA GLY A 148 -7.93 10.27 11.19
C GLY A 148 -6.66 9.82 11.93
N SER A 149 -6.10 8.68 11.53
CA SER A 149 -4.86 8.14 12.07
C SER A 149 -3.69 9.12 11.89
N GLN A 150 -3.51 9.68 10.69
CA GLN A 150 -2.45 10.66 10.43
C GLN A 150 -2.60 11.91 11.31
N ARG A 151 -3.82 12.43 11.50
CA ARG A 151 -4.06 13.57 12.41
C ARG A 151 -3.62 13.25 13.85
N ASN A 152 -3.87 12.03 14.32
CA ASN A 152 -3.46 11.60 15.66
C ASN A 152 -1.93 11.47 15.77
N LEU A 153 -1.27 10.92 14.75
CA LEU A 153 0.19 10.85 14.71
C LEU A 153 0.83 12.24 14.73
N ASN A 154 0.26 13.18 13.98
CA ASN A 154 0.72 14.57 13.93
C ASN A 154 0.56 15.31 15.27
N ALA A 155 -0.27 14.82 16.19
CA ALA A 155 -0.41 15.40 17.52
C ALA A 155 0.82 15.17 18.42
N GLY A 156 1.74 14.27 18.04
CA GLY A 156 3.00 14.03 18.74
C GLY A 156 2.89 13.33 20.10
N VAL A 157 1.70 12.81 20.45
CA VAL A 157 1.46 12.10 21.72
C VAL A 157 1.70 10.59 21.59
N PHE A 158 1.50 10.03 20.40
CA PHE A 158 1.72 8.62 20.12
C PHE A 158 3.19 8.36 19.77
N THR A 159 3.80 7.38 20.43
CA THR A 159 5.19 6.98 20.17
C THR A 159 5.26 5.66 19.39
N ASN A 160 4.63 4.62 19.90
CA ASN A 160 4.48 3.32 19.25
C ASN A 160 3.30 2.54 19.86
N GLY A 161 2.95 1.42 19.21
CA GLY A 161 1.90 0.52 19.66
C GLY A 161 2.21 -0.91 19.23
N GLU A 162 1.63 -1.88 19.94
CA GLU A 162 1.75 -3.29 19.61
C GLU A 162 0.69 -3.67 18.56
N LEU A 163 1.13 -4.33 17.49
CA LEU A 163 0.23 -4.88 16.48
C LEU A 163 -0.31 -6.24 16.96
N HIS A 164 -1.58 -6.49 16.70
CA HIS A 164 -2.25 -7.74 17.01
C HIS A 164 -1.65 -8.88 16.18
N PRO A 165 -1.03 -9.89 16.81
CA PRO A 165 -0.23 -10.90 16.10
C PRO A 165 -1.04 -11.73 15.09
N ASP A 166 -2.30 -12.02 15.40
CA ASP A 166 -3.16 -12.83 14.52
C ASP A 166 -3.95 -12.03 13.47
N LYS A 167 -4.16 -10.72 13.70
CA LYS A 167 -5.07 -9.89 12.89
C LYS A 167 -4.35 -8.87 12.03
N GLU A 168 -3.12 -8.52 12.39
CA GLU A 168 -2.31 -7.51 11.73
C GLU A 168 -1.00 -8.12 11.17
N GLY A 169 -1.04 -9.39 10.79
CA GLY A 169 0.11 -10.09 10.18
C GLY A 169 0.61 -9.45 8.88
N GLY A 170 -0.28 -8.84 8.09
CA GLY A 170 0.07 -8.04 6.91
C GLY A 170 0.89 -6.80 7.26
N PRO A 171 0.38 -5.89 8.12
CA PRO A 171 1.14 -4.76 8.65
C PRO A 171 2.49 -5.17 9.27
N ILE A 172 2.52 -6.21 10.11
CA ILE A 172 3.76 -6.72 10.72
C ILE A 172 4.78 -7.10 9.64
N TYR A 173 4.37 -7.85 8.62
CA TYR A 173 5.26 -8.21 7.53
C TYR A 173 5.75 -6.97 6.76
N PHE A 174 4.83 -6.08 6.40
CA PHE A 174 5.12 -4.87 5.63
C PHE A 174 6.10 -3.95 6.35
N GLN A 175 5.87 -3.63 7.63
CA GLN A 175 6.77 -2.79 8.42
C GLN A 175 8.16 -3.42 8.53
N ASN A 176 8.26 -4.74 8.74
CA ASN A 176 9.54 -5.46 8.77
C ASN A 176 10.27 -5.40 7.42
N THR A 177 9.56 -5.53 6.30
CA THR A 177 10.12 -5.37 4.96
C THR A 177 10.62 -3.94 4.75
N CYS A 178 9.83 -2.91 5.04
CA CYS A 178 10.25 -1.52 4.97
C CYS A 178 11.53 -1.26 5.78
N ARG A 179 11.55 -1.72 7.04
CA ARG A 179 12.71 -1.58 7.91
C ARG A 179 13.94 -2.26 7.31
N THR A 180 13.80 -3.49 6.83
CA THR A 180 14.90 -4.26 6.24
C THR A 180 15.46 -3.56 5.00
N GLU A 181 14.60 -3.12 4.08
CA GLU A 181 15.01 -2.44 2.84
C GLU A 181 15.69 -1.10 3.11
N VAL A 182 15.13 -0.28 4.02
CA VAL A 182 15.71 1.03 4.38
C VAL A 182 17.07 0.85 5.07
N MET A 183 17.17 -0.07 6.03
CA MET A 183 18.43 -0.35 6.73
C MET A 183 19.49 -0.92 5.80
N ALA A 184 19.10 -1.83 4.89
CA ALA A 184 20.01 -2.39 3.89
C ALA A 184 20.47 -1.33 2.87
N HIS A 185 19.58 -0.42 2.45
CA HIS A 185 19.94 0.70 1.60
C HIS A 185 20.96 1.61 2.31
N ARG A 186 20.70 1.98 3.56
CA ARG A 186 21.61 2.81 4.35
C ARG A 186 22.96 2.15 4.57
N ALA A 187 23.00 0.84 4.79
CA ALA A 187 24.26 0.10 4.91
C ALA A 187 25.12 0.24 3.63
N LYS A 188 24.50 0.12 2.44
CA LYS A 188 25.20 0.32 1.16
C LYS A 188 25.76 1.73 1.02
N GLU A 189 25.02 2.76 1.44
CA GLU A 189 25.52 4.14 1.45
C GLU A 189 26.74 4.31 2.35
N VAL A 190 26.70 3.72 3.55
CA VAL A 190 27.82 3.74 4.50
C VAL A 190 29.05 3.03 3.92
N GLU A 191 28.87 1.88 3.29
CA GLU A 191 29.97 1.12 2.64
C GLU A 191 30.68 1.93 1.53
N GLN A 192 29.99 2.83 0.84
CA GLN A 192 30.57 3.72 -0.17
C GLN A 192 30.99 5.10 0.37
N GLY A 193 31.30 5.19 1.66
CA GLY A 193 31.80 6.40 2.30
C GLY A 193 30.70 7.37 2.73
N GLY A 194 29.49 6.89 2.99
CA GLY A 194 28.34 7.69 3.42
C GLY A 194 27.67 8.49 2.31
N LYS A 195 28.07 8.28 1.05
CA LYS A 195 27.46 8.93 -0.12
C LYS A 195 26.07 8.35 -0.36
N GLU A 196 25.09 9.21 -0.59
CA GLU A 196 23.72 8.78 -0.85
C GLU A 196 23.61 8.03 -2.19
N ILE A 197 22.75 7.02 -2.25
CA ILE A 197 22.48 6.29 -3.49
C ILE A 197 21.24 6.87 -4.15
N TRP A 198 21.45 7.68 -5.20
CA TRP A 198 20.36 8.23 -6.02
C TRP A 198 20.37 7.63 -7.43
N PRO A 199 19.51 6.63 -7.72
CA PRO A 199 19.47 5.98 -9.03
C PRO A 199 19.13 6.92 -10.19
N ALA A 200 18.37 7.99 -9.91
CA ALA A 200 17.96 8.97 -10.90
C ALA A 200 19.02 10.05 -11.17
N THR A 201 20.02 10.20 -10.30
CA THR A 201 21.08 11.21 -10.46
C THR A 201 22.10 10.74 -11.49
N PRO A 202 22.37 11.52 -12.55
CA PRO A 202 23.40 11.17 -13.51
C PRO A 202 24.76 11.04 -12.82
N LYS A 203 25.46 9.92 -13.05
CA LYS A 203 26.83 9.77 -12.56
C LYS A 203 27.75 10.69 -13.36
N ILE A 204 28.35 11.67 -12.68
CA ILE A 204 29.38 12.52 -13.25
C ILE A 204 30.59 11.63 -13.57
N LYS A 205 31.09 11.71 -14.80
CA LYS A 205 32.21 10.90 -15.29
C LYS A 205 33.20 11.79 -16.05
N GLY A 206 34.47 11.41 -16.01
CA GLY A 206 35.51 12.05 -16.81
C GLY A 206 35.94 13.41 -16.24
N PRO A 207 36.31 14.41 -17.07
CA PRO A 207 36.96 15.65 -16.61
C PRO A 207 36.13 16.52 -15.65
N MET A 208 34.83 16.26 -15.53
CA MET A 208 33.93 16.97 -14.62
C MET A 208 33.95 16.40 -13.19
N ASP A 209 34.49 15.18 -13.00
CA ASP A 209 34.71 14.58 -11.68
C ASP A 209 35.98 15.19 -11.07
N THR A 210 35.82 16.38 -10.50
CA THR A 210 36.91 17.15 -9.90
C THR A 210 36.88 17.05 -8.38
N GLU A 211 38.05 17.13 -7.74
CA GLU A 211 38.17 17.14 -6.27
C GLU A 211 37.36 18.27 -5.64
N LYS A 212 37.34 19.45 -6.29
CA LYS A 212 36.54 20.59 -5.86
C LYS A 212 35.03 20.31 -5.85
N LEU A 213 34.52 19.66 -6.89
CA LEU A 213 33.11 19.28 -6.96
C LEU A 213 32.75 18.29 -5.85
N CYS A 214 33.60 17.28 -5.62
CA CYS A 214 33.41 16.33 -4.52
C CYS A 214 33.40 17.03 -3.14
N GLU A 215 34.22 18.07 -2.95
CA GLU A 215 34.25 18.85 -1.71
C GLU A 215 32.95 19.65 -1.52
N GLU A 216 32.48 20.34 -2.57
CA GLU A 216 31.23 21.10 -2.57
C GLU A 216 30.00 20.20 -2.32
N GLU A 217 29.93 19.04 -2.98
CA GLU A 217 28.87 18.05 -2.75
C GLU A 217 28.85 17.55 -1.30
N ARG A 218 30.02 17.19 -0.74
CA ARG A 218 30.12 16.75 0.66
C ARG A 218 29.69 17.86 1.62
N PHE A 219 30.11 19.10 1.38
CA PHE A 219 29.72 20.25 2.19
C PHE A 219 28.19 20.44 2.22
N CYS A 220 27.54 20.37 1.05
CA CYS A 220 26.08 20.44 0.95
C CYS A 220 25.39 19.29 1.70
N SER A 221 25.84 18.04 1.51
CA SER A 221 25.27 16.88 2.20
C SER A 221 25.42 16.97 3.73
N GLU A 222 26.54 17.49 4.23
CA GLU A 222 26.75 17.68 5.67
C GLU A 222 25.83 18.76 6.25
N LEU A 223 25.59 19.86 5.52
CA LEU A 223 24.63 20.90 5.92
C LEU A 223 23.20 20.36 5.97
N GLU A 224 22.78 19.59 4.97
CA GLU A 224 21.44 18.97 4.94
C GLU A 224 21.26 17.96 6.07
N ALA A 225 22.26 17.12 6.32
CA ALA A 225 22.25 16.17 7.44
C ALA A 225 22.15 16.88 8.80
N ALA A 226 22.86 18.00 8.97
CA ALA A 226 22.79 18.80 10.19
C ALA A 226 21.40 19.43 10.39
N ALA A 227 20.76 19.89 9.31
CA ALA A 227 19.39 20.38 9.34
C ALA A 227 18.39 19.28 9.70
N CYS A 228 18.60 18.04 9.23
CA CYS A 228 17.72 16.91 9.51
C CYS A 228 17.74 16.49 10.99
N LYS A 229 18.89 16.58 11.67
CA LYS A 229 19.02 16.33 13.12
C LYS A 229 18.20 17.29 14.00
N SER A 230 17.67 18.36 13.44
CA SER A 230 16.76 19.28 14.15
C SER A 230 15.28 18.86 14.09
N ARG A 231 14.95 17.80 13.34
CA ARG A 231 13.61 17.21 13.30
C ARG A 231 13.56 15.93 14.15
N GLU A 232 12.48 15.80 14.91
CA GLU A 232 12.26 14.75 15.91
C GLU A 232 12.40 13.33 15.34
N GLU A 233 12.75 12.42 16.25
CA GLU A 233 13.25 11.06 16.06
C GLU A 233 12.45 10.20 15.06
N LEU A 234 13.16 9.31 14.36
CA LEU A 234 12.55 8.23 13.57
C LEU A 234 11.77 7.29 14.52
N ALA A 235 10.50 7.62 14.77
CA ALA A 235 9.55 6.70 15.37
C ALA A 235 9.09 5.71 14.29
N TRP A 236 9.19 4.41 14.62
CA TRP A 236 8.62 3.31 13.84
C TRP A 236 7.26 2.97 14.41
#